data_AF-A0A7K6LY33-F1
#
_entry.id   AF-A0A7K6LY33-F1
#
_cell.length_a   1.000
_cell.length_b   1.000
_cell.length_c   1.000
_cell.angle_alpha   90.00
_cell.angle_beta   90.00
_cell.angle_gamma   90.00
#
_symmetry.space_group_name_H-M   'P 1'
#
loop_
_entity.id
_entity.type
_entity.pdbx_description
1 polymer ?
#
loop_
_entity_poly.entity_id
_entity_poly.type
_entity_poly.pdbx_seq_one_letter_code
_entity_poly.pdbx_strand_id
1 'polypeptide(L)'
;RMLLSPQAQQRCEGCDSLFGEYYCDICHLFDRDKKQYHCEECGICRIGPKEDFFHCSKCNLCLSLSLRGKHKCIENVSRQDCPICLEDIHTSRVGAHVLPCGHLLHRPFSPFSDRGYRCPLCMHSALDMTRYWRQLDNEVAQTPMPTEYQNMMVE
;
A
#
# COMPACT_ATOMS: atom_id res chain seq x y z
N ARG A 1 15.38 29.44 -33.34
CA ARG A 1 16.20 29.69 -32.14
C ARG A 1 15.72 28.70 -31.08
N MET A 2 16.33 27.50 -31.05
CA MET A 2 15.97 26.47 -30.06
C MET A 2 16.40 27.01 -28.69
N LEU A 3 15.43 27.26 -27.82
CA LEU A 3 15.70 27.53 -26.41
C LEU A 3 16.21 26.21 -25.82
N LEU A 4 17.51 26.12 -25.55
CA LEU A 4 18.08 25.04 -24.74
C LEU A 4 17.36 25.11 -23.39
N SER A 5 16.54 24.10 -23.10
CA SER A 5 16.03 23.87 -21.75
C SER A 5 17.23 23.85 -20.81
N PRO A 6 17.19 24.56 -19.67
CA PRO A 6 18.18 24.35 -18.62
C PRO A 6 18.23 22.85 -18.31
N GLN A 7 19.44 22.28 -18.28
CA GLN A 7 19.61 20.90 -17.84
C GLN A 7 19.38 20.86 -16.33
N ALA A 8 18.53 19.93 -15.87
CA ALA A 8 18.34 19.73 -14.45
C ALA A 8 19.62 19.11 -13.85
N GLN A 9 20.07 19.63 -12.72
CA GLN A 9 21.33 19.24 -12.10
C GLN A 9 21.27 19.43 -10.59
N GLN A 10 22.00 18.61 -9.84
CA GLN A 10 21.96 18.58 -8.38
C GLN A 10 22.57 19.83 -7.71
N ARG A 11 23.50 20.50 -8.38
CA ARG A 11 24.25 21.65 -7.87
C ARG A 11 24.17 22.82 -8.83
N CYS A 12 24.15 24.04 -8.31
CA CYS A 12 24.19 25.24 -9.14
C CYS A 12 25.56 25.40 -9.84
N GLU A 13 25.59 25.60 -11.15
CA GLU A 13 26.84 25.83 -11.91
C GLU A 13 27.59 27.09 -11.47
N GLY A 14 26.88 28.15 -11.06
CA GLY A 14 27.49 29.44 -10.74
C GLY A 14 27.99 29.58 -9.30
N CYS A 15 27.39 28.85 -8.35
CA CYS A 15 27.71 29.00 -6.92
C CYS A 15 27.86 27.68 -6.16
N ASP A 16 27.82 26.54 -6.86
CA ASP A 16 27.96 25.17 -6.31
C ASP A 16 26.97 24.80 -5.17
N SER A 17 25.89 25.57 -5.03
CA SER A 17 24.87 25.31 -4.01
C SER A 17 24.13 24.01 -4.32
N LEU A 18 24.00 23.16 -3.30
CA LEU A 18 23.32 21.86 -3.38
C LEU A 18 21.79 22.04 -3.27
N PHE A 19 21.03 21.58 -4.26
CA PHE A 19 19.57 21.67 -4.24
C PHE A 19 18.89 20.52 -3.49
N GLY A 20 19.57 19.37 -3.36
CA GLY A 20 19.12 18.22 -2.60
C GLY A 20 20.24 17.20 -2.44
N GLU A 21 20.30 16.54 -1.29
CA GLU A 21 21.23 15.44 -1.03
C GLU A 21 20.96 14.26 -1.98
N TYR A 22 19.70 14.07 -2.34
CA TYR A 22 19.26 13.17 -3.38
C TYR A 22 18.78 13.97 -4.60
N TYR A 23 19.28 13.58 -5.77
CA TYR A 23 18.79 14.04 -7.06
C TYR A 23 18.49 12.82 -7.94
N CYS A 24 17.30 12.77 -8.52
CA CYS A 24 16.96 11.80 -9.55
C CYS A 24 16.84 12.51 -10.90
N ASP A 25 17.70 12.14 -11.84
CA ASP A 25 17.73 12.74 -13.18
C ASP A 25 16.50 12.37 -14.03
N ILE A 26 15.94 11.18 -13.83
CA ILE A 26 14.76 10.71 -14.57
C ILE A 26 13.49 11.43 -14.12
N CYS A 27 13.31 11.59 -12.80
CA CYS A 27 12.14 12.25 -12.22
C CYS A 27 12.30 13.76 -12.05
N HIS A 28 13.51 14.28 -12.25
CA HIS A 28 13.94 15.62 -11.84
C HIS A 28 13.56 15.97 -10.38
N LEU A 29 13.69 14.98 -9.48
CA LEU A 29 13.34 15.09 -8.06
C LEU A 29 14.56 15.53 -7.25
N PHE A 30 14.41 16.62 -6.49
CA PHE A 30 15.37 17.11 -5.50
C PHE A 30 14.82 16.88 -4.10
N ASP A 31 15.56 16.18 -3.23
CA ASP A 31 15.08 15.84 -1.90
C ASP A 31 16.26 15.62 -0.92
N ARG A 32 15.96 15.48 0.37
CA ARG A 32 16.94 15.04 1.40
C ARG A 32 17.20 13.53 1.30
N ASP A 33 18.31 13.04 1.81
CA ASP A 33 18.59 11.61 1.82
C ASP A 33 17.69 10.87 2.83
N LYS A 34 16.75 10.11 2.28
CA LYS A 34 15.83 9.18 2.97
C LYS A 34 16.08 7.75 2.46
N LYS A 35 17.26 7.49 1.90
CA LYS A 35 17.63 6.24 1.22
C LYS A 35 16.68 5.87 0.07
N GLN A 36 16.05 6.88 -0.55
CA GLN A 36 15.17 6.69 -1.70
C GLN A 36 15.94 6.22 -2.92
N TYR A 37 15.24 5.55 -3.82
CA TYR A 37 15.80 5.01 -5.05
C TYR A 37 14.81 5.17 -6.19
N HIS A 38 15.31 5.28 -7.42
CA HIS A 38 14.48 5.22 -8.61
C HIS A 38 14.16 3.76 -8.95
N CYS A 39 12.88 3.44 -9.17
CA CYS A 39 12.49 2.14 -9.69
C CYS A 39 12.22 2.26 -11.19
N GLU A 40 13.13 1.72 -12.00
CA GLU A 40 13.04 1.75 -13.48
C GLU A 40 11.72 1.17 -13.99
N GLU A 41 11.26 0.04 -13.44
CA GLU A 41 10.01 -0.61 -13.84
C GLU A 41 8.75 0.23 -13.49
N CYS A 42 8.79 1.05 -12.44
CA CYS A 42 7.68 1.97 -12.12
C CYS A 42 7.82 3.33 -12.80
N GLY A 43 9.05 3.74 -13.15
CA GLY A 43 9.37 5.09 -13.62
C GLY A 43 9.24 6.17 -12.55
N ILE A 44 9.24 5.82 -11.25
CA ILE A 44 9.12 6.79 -10.15
C ILE A 44 10.07 6.48 -8.99
N CYS A 45 10.44 7.53 -8.24
CA CYS A 45 11.22 7.40 -7.02
C CYS A 45 10.40 6.79 -5.88
N ARG A 46 10.98 5.84 -5.15
CA ARG A 46 10.39 5.19 -3.96
C ARG A 46 11.30 5.43 -2.76
N ILE A 47 10.71 5.52 -1.57
CA ILE A 47 11.47 5.57 -0.31
C ILE A 47 12.03 4.18 -0.03
N GLY A 48 13.31 4.11 0.34
CA GLY A 48 14.03 2.86 0.54
C GLY A 48 14.44 2.60 1.99
N PRO A 49 15.53 1.85 2.22
CA PRO A 49 16.61 1.60 1.24
C PRO A 49 16.26 0.55 0.17
N LYS A 50 16.88 0.62 -1.02
CA LYS A 50 16.54 -0.22 -2.19
C LYS A 50 16.64 -1.72 -1.89
N GLU A 51 17.63 -2.10 -1.08
CA GLU A 51 17.88 -3.47 -0.66
C GLU A 51 16.72 -4.11 0.12
N ASP A 52 15.86 -3.32 0.78
CA ASP A 52 14.71 -3.83 1.54
C ASP A 52 13.46 -4.04 0.67
N PHE A 53 13.53 -3.73 -0.63
CA PHE A 53 12.41 -3.78 -1.55
C PHE A 53 12.73 -4.58 -2.81
N PHE A 54 11.68 -5.09 -3.45
CA PHE A 54 11.75 -5.69 -4.77
C PHE A 54 10.57 -5.22 -5.62
N HIS A 55 10.77 -5.15 -6.93
CA HIS A 55 9.66 -4.94 -7.86
C HIS A 55 9.03 -6.29 -8.19
N CYS A 56 7.70 -6.38 -8.11
CA CYS A 56 6.96 -7.52 -8.62
C CYS A 56 6.30 -7.14 -9.95
N SER A 57 6.86 -7.63 -11.06
CA SER A 57 6.41 -7.26 -12.41
C SER A 57 4.97 -7.73 -12.72
N LYS A 58 4.49 -8.80 -12.06
CA LYS A 58 3.08 -9.22 -12.20
C LYS A 58 2.12 -8.26 -11.47
N CYS A 59 2.47 -7.82 -10.27
CA CYS A 59 1.69 -6.83 -9.52
C CYS A 59 1.87 -5.40 -10.06
N ASN A 60 2.94 -5.14 -10.83
CA ASN A 60 3.43 -3.82 -11.19
C ASN A 60 3.61 -2.91 -9.97
N LEU A 61 4.24 -3.44 -8.92
CA LEU A 61 4.37 -2.75 -7.63
C LEU A 61 5.69 -3.09 -6.92
N CYS A 62 6.31 -2.07 -6.32
CA CYS A 62 7.41 -2.24 -5.38
C CYS A 62 6.89 -2.69 -4.02
N LEU A 63 7.39 -3.82 -3.53
CA LEU A 63 6.99 -4.43 -2.26
C LEU A 63 8.22 -4.65 -1.37
N SER A 64 8.03 -4.63 -0.05
CA SER A 64 9.08 -5.01 0.89
C SER A 64 9.51 -6.46 0.65
N LEU A 65 10.80 -6.77 0.81
CA LEU A 65 11.34 -8.13 0.74
C LEU A 65 10.61 -9.12 1.65
N SER A 66 10.05 -8.67 2.78
CA SER A 66 9.25 -9.53 3.68
C SER A 66 8.02 -10.14 2.99
N LEU A 67 7.52 -9.52 1.92
CA LEU A 67 6.39 -9.99 1.11
C LEU A 67 6.80 -10.89 -0.07
N ARG A 68 8.10 -11.09 -0.30
CA ARG A 68 8.58 -11.95 -1.38
C ARG A 68 8.10 -13.39 -1.15
N GLY A 69 7.36 -13.92 -2.12
CA GLY A 69 6.76 -15.26 -2.05
C GLY A 69 5.56 -15.41 -1.09
N LYS A 70 5.20 -14.37 -0.32
CA LYS A 70 4.10 -14.42 0.66
C LYS A 70 2.89 -13.59 0.28
N HIS A 71 3.06 -12.56 -0.56
CA HIS A 71 1.94 -11.73 -0.98
C HIS A 71 1.03 -12.48 -1.96
N LYS A 72 -0.27 -12.18 -1.89
CA LYS A 72 -1.23 -12.59 -2.90
C LYS A 72 -1.00 -11.77 -4.16
N CYS A 73 -0.35 -12.39 -5.14
CA CYS A 73 0.04 -11.73 -6.38
C CYS A 73 -1.18 -11.59 -7.31
N ILE A 74 -1.71 -10.37 -7.40
CA ILE A 74 -2.84 -10.00 -8.27
C ILE A 74 -2.29 -9.10 -9.38
N GLU A 75 -2.63 -9.45 -10.61
CA GLU A 75 -2.13 -8.76 -11.79
C GLU A 75 -2.58 -7.29 -11.80
N ASN A 76 -1.65 -6.37 -12.08
CA ASN A 76 -1.93 -4.94 -12.22
C ASN A 76 -2.66 -4.28 -11.03
N VAL A 77 -2.54 -4.86 -9.83
CA VAL A 77 -3.29 -4.39 -8.65
C VAL A 77 -2.99 -2.94 -8.28
N SER A 78 -1.80 -2.42 -8.60
CA SER A 78 -1.43 -1.03 -8.35
C SER A 78 -2.02 -0.02 -9.35
N ARG A 79 -2.55 -0.48 -10.50
CA ARG A 79 -3.10 0.36 -11.59
C ARG A 79 -4.59 0.65 -11.40
N GLN A 80 -5.02 0.75 -10.15
CA GLN A 80 -6.39 1.04 -9.77
C GLN A 80 -6.40 2.28 -8.89
N ASP A 81 -7.51 3.02 -8.91
CA ASP A 81 -7.71 4.12 -7.97
C ASP A 81 -8.13 3.59 -6.61
N CYS A 82 -7.71 4.28 -5.54
CA CYS A 82 -8.14 3.95 -4.20
C CYS A 82 -9.66 4.19 -4.06
N PRO A 83 -10.48 3.19 -3.69
CA PRO A 83 -11.94 3.35 -3.58
C PRO A 83 -12.39 4.29 -2.46
N ILE A 84 -11.45 4.76 -1.62
CA ILE A 84 -11.72 5.67 -0.50
C ILE A 84 -11.47 7.12 -0.90
N CYS A 85 -10.28 7.43 -1.43
CA CYS A 85 -9.88 8.80 -1.76
C CYS A 85 -9.90 9.12 -3.26
N LEU A 86 -10.16 8.13 -4.12
CA LEU A 86 -10.21 8.24 -5.58
C LEU A 86 -8.90 8.74 -6.22
N GLU A 87 -7.78 8.59 -5.52
CA GLU A 87 -6.45 8.87 -6.05
C GLU A 87 -5.80 7.60 -6.59
N ASP A 88 -4.98 7.74 -7.63
CA ASP A 88 -4.20 6.66 -8.22
C ASP A 88 -3.23 6.03 -7.21
N ILE A 89 -3.30 4.70 -7.06
CA ILE A 89 -2.51 3.95 -6.08
C ILE A 89 -1.03 3.90 -6.44
N HIS A 90 -0.71 3.96 -7.73
CA HIS A 90 0.65 3.77 -8.20
C HIS A 90 1.52 5.01 -7.95
N THR A 91 0.97 6.18 -8.24
CA THR A 91 1.65 7.49 -8.31
C THR A 91 1.36 8.40 -7.12
N SER A 92 0.36 8.09 -6.29
CA SER A 92 0.11 8.88 -5.09
C SER A 92 1.32 8.86 -4.15
N ARG A 93 1.53 9.99 -3.48
CA ARG A 93 2.53 10.13 -2.42
C ARG A 93 2.10 9.42 -1.13
N VAL A 94 0.82 9.09 -1.02
CA VAL A 94 0.29 8.35 0.12
C VAL A 94 0.60 6.87 -0.05
N GLY A 95 1.32 6.29 0.91
CA GLY A 95 1.63 4.87 0.88
C GLY A 95 0.36 4.01 0.87
N ALA A 96 0.30 3.08 -0.07
CA ALA A 96 -0.75 2.07 -0.14
C ALA A 96 -0.42 0.86 0.75
N HIS A 97 -1.44 0.31 1.39
CA HIS A 97 -1.36 -0.90 2.20
C HIS A 97 -1.96 -2.09 1.44
N VAL A 98 -1.23 -3.20 1.38
CA VAL A 98 -1.73 -4.47 0.82
C VAL A 98 -2.56 -5.17 1.90
N LEU A 99 -3.86 -5.34 1.67
CA LEU A 99 -4.75 -6.09 2.56
C LEU A 99 -4.54 -7.61 2.41
N PRO A 100 -4.93 -8.44 3.39
CA PRO A 100 -4.86 -9.90 3.29
C PRO A 100 -5.61 -10.48 2.08
N CYS A 101 -6.72 -9.84 1.68
CA CYS A 101 -7.47 -10.22 0.49
C CYS A 101 -6.75 -9.92 -0.85
N GLY A 102 -5.68 -9.12 -0.81
CA GLY A 102 -4.83 -8.71 -1.93
C GLY A 102 -5.11 -7.29 -2.46
N HIS A 103 -6.20 -6.65 -2.06
CA HIS A 103 -6.53 -5.28 -2.48
C HIS A 103 -5.62 -4.23 -1.82
N LEU A 104 -5.43 -3.11 -2.51
CA LEU A 104 -4.63 -1.96 -2.04
C LEU A 104 -5.54 -0.82 -1.58
N LEU A 105 -5.17 -0.16 -0.48
CA LEU A 105 -5.83 1.07 0.00
C LEU A 105 -4.78 2.07 0.46
N HIS A 106 -4.95 3.35 0.14
CA HIS A 106 -4.16 4.43 0.78
C HIS A 106 -4.41 4.48 2.29
N ARG A 107 -3.40 4.87 3.09
CA ARG A 107 -3.61 5.21 4.51
C ARG A 107 -4.47 6.48 4.66
N PRO A 108 -5.32 6.59 5.69
CA PRO A 108 -5.42 5.73 6.87
C PRO A 108 -6.69 4.88 6.78
N PHE A 109 -6.57 3.61 6.37
CA PHE A 109 -7.60 2.65 6.76
C PHE A 109 -7.58 2.55 8.28
N SER A 110 -8.39 3.35 8.95
CA SER A 110 -8.66 3.19 10.37
C SER A 110 -9.64 2.02 10.49
N PRO A 111 -9.27 0.94 11.19
CA PRO A 111 -10.21 -0.16 11.45
C PRO A 111 -11.42 0.28 12.28
N PHE A 112 -11.38 1.50 12.83
CA PHE A 112 -12.45 2.15 13.60
C PHE A 112 -13.30 3.12 12.76
N SER A 113 -13.14 3.14 11.43
CA SER A 113 -14.07 3.87 10.56
C SER A 113 -15.42 3.13 10.48
N ASP A 114 -16.49 3.85 10.10
CA ASP A 114 -17.87 3.33 10.04
C ASP A 114 -18.04 2.08 9.15
N ARG A 115 -17.07 1.76 8.29
CA ARG A 115 -17.07 0.58 7.42
C ARG A 115 -16.44 -0.67 8.07
N GLY A 116 -15.92 -0.57 9.29
CA GLY A 116 -15.39 -1.68 10.08
C GLY A 116 -14.07 -2.28 9.57
N TYR A 117 -13.69 -3.43 10.12
CA TYR A 117 -12.46 -4.18 9.82
C TYR A 117 -12.46 -4.88 8.45
N ARG A 118 -13.35 -4.50 7.51
CA ARG A 118 -13.57 -5.19 6.23
C ARG A 118 -13.04 -4.39 5.04
N CYS A 119 -12.58 -5.10 4.02
CA CYS A 119 -12.20 -4.52 2.73
C CYS A 119 -13.45 -3.98 2.01
N PRO A 120 -13.47 -2.72 1.55
CA PRO A 120 -14.64 -2.14 0.88
C PRO A 120 -14.92 -2.75 -0.51
N LEU A 121 -13.97 -3.50 -1.08
CA LEU A 121 -14.10 -4.11 -2.41
C LEU A 121 -14.65 -5.54 -2.38
N CYS A 122 -14.37 -6.29 -1.32
CA CYS A 122 -14.69 -7.73 -1.27
C CYS A 122 -15.20 -8.23 0.09
N MET A 123 -15.39 -7.35 1.06
CA MET A 123 -15.92 -7.61 2.40
C MET A 123 -15.11 -8.58 3.28
N HIS A 124 -13.97 -9.08 2.80
CA HIS A 124 -13.03 -9.86 3.61
C HIS A 124 -12.36 -9.00 4.68
N SER A 125 -11.94 -9.63 5.78
CA SER A 125 -11.18 -8.95 6.83
C SER A 125 -9.93 -8.26 6.29
N ALA A 126 -9.82 -6.97 6.56
CA ALA A 126 -8.70 -6.11 6.20
C ALA A 126 -7.50 -6.27 7.14
N LEU A 127 -7.71 -6.84 8.32
CA LEU A 127 -6.71 -7.11 9.35
C LEU A 127 -6.81 -8.56 9.83
N ASP A 128 -5.80 -9.04 10.56
CA ASP A 128 -5.88 -10.31 11.28
C ASP A 128 -6.89 -10.19 12.43
N MET A 129 -8.02 -10.90 12.27
CA MET A 129 -9.12 -10.91 13.23
C MET A 129 -9.16 -12.20 14.06
N THR A 130 -8.15 -13.07 13.97
CA THR A 130 -8.13 -14.40 14.62
C THR A 130 -8.43 -14.33 16.12
N ARG A 131 -7.87 -13.34 16.82
CA ARG A 131 -8.12 -13.15 18.25
C ARG A 131 -9.57 -12.74 18.55
N TYR A 132 -10.12 -11.86 17.72
CA TYR A 132 -11.50 -11.38 17.87
C TYR A 132 -12.51 -12.50 17.60
N TRP A 133 -12.27 -13.32 16.56
CA TRP A 133 -13.11 -14.49 16.27
C TRP A 133 -13.12 -15.49 17.41
N ARG A 134 -11.94 -15.79 17.99
CA ARG A 134 -11.86 -16.67 19.16
C ARG A 134 -12.66 -16.14 20.36
N GLN A 135 -12.72 -14.82 20.55
CA GLN A 135 -13.52 -14.24 21.61
C GLN A 135 -15.02 -14.43 21.35
N LEU A 136 -15.48 -14.18 20.12
CA LEU A 136 -16.88 -14.41 19.74
C LEU A 136 -17.27 -15.89 19.88
N ASP A 137 -16.39 -16.81 19.49
CA ASP A 137 -16.62 -18.25 19.66
C ASP A 137 -16.81 -18.62 21.15
N ASN A 138 -16.01 -18.02 22.04
CA ASN A 138 -16.15 -18.21 23.49
C ASN A 138 -17.47 -17.63 24.03
N GLU A 139 -17.89 -16.45 23.56
CA GLU A 139 -19.16 -15.81 23.96
C GLU A 139 -20.37 -16.65 23.51
N VAL A 140 -20.34 -17.17 22.29
CA VAL A 140 -21.37 -18.09 21.76
C VAL A 140 -21.40 -19.38 22.58
N ALA A 141 -20.24 -19.96 22.92
CA ALA A 141 -20.17 -21.15 23.75
C ALA A 141 -20.72 -20.94 25.17
N GLN A 142 -20.64 -19.71 25.70
CA GLN A 142 -21.21 -19.32 27.00
C GLN A 142 -22.71 -19.01 26.95
N THR A 143 -23.27 -18.86 25.76
CA THR A 143 -24.69 -18.53 25.53
C THR A 143 -25.38 -19.61 24.69
N PRO A 144 -25.43 -20.87 25.19
CA PRO A 144 -26.07 -21.94 24.44
C PRO A 144 -27.55 -21.64 24.21
N MET A 145 -28.07 -22.07 23.05
CA MET A 145 -29.49 -21.98 22.76
C MET A 145 -30.30 -22.66 23.86
N PRO A 146 -31.40 -22.05 24.34
CA PRO A 146 -32.28 -22.70 25.31
C PRO A 146 -32.77 -24.04 24.77
N THR A 147 -33.01 -24.99 25.67
CA THR A 147 -33.40 -26.37 25.34
C THR A 147 -34.63 -26.44 24.43
N GLU A 148 -35.58 -25.51 24.57
CA GLU A 148 -36.79 -25.39 23.76
C GLU A 148 -36.52 -25.12 22.27
N TYR A 149 -35.35 -24.57 21.94
CA TYR A 149 -34.99 -24.15 20.58
C TYR A 149 -33.80 -24.93 20.00
N GLN A 150 -33.29 -25.94 20.71
CA GLN A 150 -31.96 -26.51 20.47
C GLN A 150 -31.80 -27.23 19.11
N ASN A 151 -32.89 -27.46 18.37
CA ASN A 151 -32.91 -28.04 17.02
C ASN A 151 -34.02 -27.45 16.13
N MET A 152 -34.47 -26.22 16.43
CA MET A 152 -35.51 -25.58 15.64
C MET A 152 -34.91 -25.07 14.32
N MET A 153 -35.49 -25.50 13.20
CA MET A 153 -35.14 -25.03 11.85
C MET A 153 -36.17 -23.99 11.41
N VAL A 154 -35.72 -22.89 10.81
CA VAL A 154 -36.62 -21.90 10.18
C VAL A 154 -36.90 -22.39 8.76
N GLU A 155 -38.18 -22.53 8.42
CA GLU A 155 -38.64 -22.85 7.04
C GLU A 155 -38.41 -21.69 6.07
#